data_AF-A0AAV6TIW5-F1
#
_entry.id   AF-A0AAV6TIW5-F1
#
_cell.length_a   1.000
_cell.length_b   1.000
_cell.length_c   1.000
_cell.angle_alpha   90.00
_cell.angle_beta   90.00
_cell.angle_gamma   90.00
#
_symmetry.space_group_name_H-M   'P 1'
#
loop_
_entity.id
_entity.type
_entity.pdbx_description
1 polymer ?
#
loop_
_entity_poly.entity_id
_entity_poly.type
_entity_poly.pdbx_seq_one_letter_code
_entity_poly.pdbx_strand_id
1 'polypeptide(L)'
;MNVSAFADDLLFFATTQWGLQRQVNTAVEFLARCNLRVNTSKSMTISIMIDGKNKRVKIVDPMICVGGIPVRSLKPGEQFRYLGVFFRPDGLLSYDPVAQISD
;
A
#
# COMPACT_ATOMS: atom_id res chain seq x y z
N MET A 1 7.24 9.94 10.18
CA MET A 1 6.27 8.91 9.71
C MET A 1 6.05 9.19 8.24
N ASN A 2 6.34 8.24 7.35
CA ASN A 2 6.15 8.44 5.91
C ASN A 2 4.77 7.86 5.58
N VAL A 3 3.75 8.71 5.64
CA VAL A 3 2.34 8.33 5.46
C VAL A 3 1.67 9.33 4.52
N SER A 4 0.80 8.83 3.66
CA SER A 4 -0.14 9.66 2.88
C SER A 4 -1.56 9.26 3.27
N ALA A 5 -2.46 10.24 3.38
CA ALA A 5 -3.82 10.03 3.84
C ALA A 5 -4.79 10.89 3.03
N PHE A 6 -5.90 10.30 2.62
CA PHE A 6 -7.01 11.01 2.01
C PHE A 6 -8.32 10.35 2.44
N ALA A 7 -9.16 11.08 3.17
CA ALA A 7 -10.36 10.53 3.81
C ALA A 7 -10.04 9.25 4.62
N ASP A 8 -10.58 8.10 4.23
CA ASP A 8 -10.35 6.78 4.85
C ASP A 8 -9.19 6.00 4.23
N ASP A 9 -8.63 6.44 3.11
CA ASP A 9 -7.49 5.81 2.47
C ASP A 9 -6.16 6.23 3.13
N LEU A 10 -5.41 5.24 3.63
CA LEU A 10 -4.09 5.43 4.26
C LEU A 10 -3.01 4.62 3.52
N LEU A 11 -1.90 5.28 3.21
CA LEU A 11 -0.70 4.65 2.63
C LEU A 11 0.47 4.79 3.60
N PHE A 12 1.06 3.66 4.00
CA PHE A 12 2.24 3.62 4.85
C PHE A 12 3.48 3.23 4.05
N PHE A 13 4.58 3.94 4.29
CA PHE A 13 5.87 3.67 3.64
C PHE A 13 6.94 3.36 4.69
N ALA A 14 7.71 2.32 4.44
CA ALA A 14 8.90 1.98 5.22
C ALA A 14 9.93 1.28 4.35
N THR A 15 11.20 1.40 4.73
CA THR A 15 12.31 0.70 4.07
C THR A 15 12.47 -0.74 4.56
N THR A 16 11.82 -1.10 5.68
CA THR A 16 11.89 -2.44 6.28
C THR A 16 10.50 -2.96 6.61
N GLN A 17 10.30 -4.26 6.51
CA GLN A 17 9.03 -4.91 6.85
C GLN A 17 8.67 -4.70 8.33
N TRP A 18 9.66 -4.77 9.22
CA TRP A 18 9.45 -4.52 10.65
C TRP A 18 9.01 -3.08 10.93
N GLY A 19 9.64 -2.11 10.26
CA GLY A 19 9.24 -0.70 10.35
C GLY A 19 7.82 -0.45 9.83
N LEU A 20 7.42 -1.14 8.77
CA LEU A 20 6.05 -1.07 8.24
C LEU A 20 5.06 -1.67 9.24
N GLN A 21 5.33 -2.88 9.75
CA GLN A 21 4.47 -3.56 10.72
C GLN A 21 4.29 -2.73 11.98
N ARG A 22 5.36 -2.10 12.49
CA ARG A 22 5.29 -1.19 13.65
C ARG A 22 4.37 0.00 13.37
N GLN A 23 4.50 0.64 12.21
CA GLN A 23 3.63 1.76 11.82
C GLN A 23 2.16 1.33 11.72
N VAL A 24 1.90 0.18 11.10
CA VAL A 24 0.55 -0.39 10.99
C VAL A 24 -0.04 -0.68 12.37
N ASN A 25 0.72 -1.30 13.28
CA ASN A 25 0.25 -1.60 14.64
C ASN A 25 -0.14 -0.32 15.39
N THR A 26 0.73 0.69 15.38
CA THR A 26 0.45 1.98 16.02
C THR A 26 -0.80 2.65 15.43
N ALA A 27 -0.97 2.60 14.10
CA ALA A 27 -2.16 3.14 13.46
C ALA A 27 -3.43 2.38 13.83
N VAL A 28 -3.39 1.05 13.84
CA VAL A 28 -4.54 0.19 14.21
C VAL A 28 -4.95 0.41 15.66
N GLU A 29 -3.99 0.50 16.58
CA GLU A 29 -4.26 0.82 18.00
C GLU A 29 -4.92 2.20 18.15
N PHE A 30 -4.44 3.21 17.42
CA PHE A 30 -5.03 4.54 17.44
C PHE A 30 -6.45 4.55 16.86
N LEU A 31 -6.65 3.93 15.68
CA LEU A 31 -7.96 3.82 15.05
C LEU A 31 -8.95 3.09 15.95
N ALA A 32 -8.53 2.03 16.63
CA ALA A 32 -9.37 1.31 17.57
C ALA A 32 -9.84 2.19 18.74
N ARG A 33 -8.97 3.07 19.28
CA ARG A 33 -9.35 4.07 20.29
C ARG A 33 -10.37 5.08 19.79
N CYS A 34 -10.41 5.31 18.48
CA CYS A 34 -11.40 6.13 17.81
C CYS A 34 -12.66 5.36 17.36
N ASN A 35 -12.82 4.09 17.78
CA ASN A 35 -13.87 3.18 17.32
C ASN A 35 -13.87 2.94 15.79
N LEU A 36 -12.74 3.12 15.13
CA LEU A 36 -12.52 2.83 13.72
C LEU A 36 -11.85 1.46 13.55
N ARG A 37 -12.11 0.81 12.42
CA ARG A 37 -11.53 -0.48 12.06
C ARG A 37 -10.99 -0.44 10.64
N VAL A 38 -9.82 -1.02 10.44
CA VAL A 38 -9.22 -1.15 9.11
C VAL A 38 -9.91 -2.29 8.36
N ASN A 39 -10.28 -2.05 7.10
CA ASN A 39 -10.88 -3.05 6.24
C ASN A 39 -9.80 -3.84 5.49
N THR A 40 -9.38 -4.97 6.07
CA THR A 40 -8.29 -5.80 5.52
C THR A 40 -8.58 -6.41 4.15
N SER A 41 -9.85 -6.56 3.76
CA SER A 41 -10.21 -7.09 2.43
C SER A 41 -9.97 -6.08 1.30
N LYS A 42 -10.02 -4.78 1.62
CA LYS A 42 -9.68 -3.68 0.69
C LYS A 42 -8.22 -3.28 0.76
N SER A 43 -7.53 -3.57 1.86
CA SER A 43 -6.11 -3.28 2.04
C SER A 43 -5.22 -4.17 1.18
N MET A 44 -4.03 -3.69 0.88
CA MET A 44 -3.00 -4.44 0.15
C MET A 44 -1.61 -3.97 0.56
N THR A 45 -0.61 -4.81 0.32
CA THR A 45 0.80 -4.51 0.57
C THR A 45 1.61 -4.62 -0.71
N ILE A 46 2.69 -3.84 -0.77
CA ILE A 46 3.67 -3.90 -1.85
C ILE A 46 5.05 -3.92 -1.20
N SER A 47 5.91 -4.85 -1.62
CA SER A 47 7.32 -4.82 -1.25
C SER A 47 8.18 -4.90 -2.50
N ILE A 48 9.06 -3.92 -2.62
CA ILE A 48 9.92 -3.70 -3.79
C ILE A 48 11.36 -3.91 -3.33
N MET A 49 12.03 -4.91 -3.88
CA MET A 49 13.42 -5.23 -3.59
C MET A 49 14.28 -5.00 -4.82
N ILE A 50 15.43 -4.34 -4.63
CA ILE A 50 16.38 -4.06 -5.70
C ILE A 50 17.35 -5.22 -5.82
N ASP A 51 17.43 -5.84 -6.99
CA ASP A 51 18.50 -6.74 -7.40
C ASP A 51 19.57 -5.93 -8.14
N GLY A 52 20.46 -5.31 -7.37
CA GLY A 52 21.49 -4.40 -7.89
C GLY A 52 22.46 -5.07 -8.87
N LYS A 53 22.74 -6.38 -8.67
CA LYS A 53 23.64 -7.14 -9.55
C LYS A 53 23.05 -7.29 -10.95
N ASN A 54 21.75 -7.56 -11.03
CA ASN A 54 21.07 -7.79 -12.30
C ASN A 54 20.38 -6.53 -12.87
N LYS A 55 20.50 -5.38 -12.18
CA LYS A 55 19.77 -4.12 -12.50
C LYS A 55 18.26 -4.34 -12.65
N ARG A 56 17.70 -5.16 -11.77
CA ARG A 56 16.27 -5.53 -11.78
C ARG A 56 15.62 -5.16 -10.46
N VAL A 57 14.29 -5.01 -10.52
CA VAL A 57 13.45 -4.86 -9.35
C VAL A 57 12.59 -6.10 -9.21
N LYS A 58 12.43 -6.58 -7.98
CA LYS A 58 11.61 -7.75 -7.64
C LYS A 58 10.48 -7.31 -6.73
N ILE A 59 9.27 -7.73 -7.04
CA ILE A 59 8.14 -7.64 -6.14
C ILE A 59 8.17 -8.88 -5.26
N VAL A 60 8.29 -8.69 -3.96
CA VAL A 60 8.29 -9.76 -2.96
C VAL A 60 7.04 -9.69 -2.12
N ASP A 61 6.69 -10.80 -1.48
CA ASP A 61 5.49 -10.90 -0.63
C ASP A 61 5.87 -10.53 0.82
N PRO A 62 5.54 -9.32 1.31
CA PRO A 62 5.83 -8.98 2.69
C PRO A 62 4.75 -9.60 3.59
N MET A 63 5.18 -10.27 4.65
CA MET A 63 4.26 -10.74 5.68
C MET A 63 3.90 -9.56 6.61
N ILE A 64 2.82 -8.86 6.27
CA ILE A 64 2.25 -7.76 7.07
C ILE A 64 0.85 -8.14 7.53
N CYS A 65 0.59 -7.89 8.81
CA CYS A 65 -0.71 -8.15 9.43
C CYS A 65 -1.35 -6.86 9.93
N VAL A 66 -2.67 -6.81 9.91
CA VAL A 66 -3.49 -5.74 10.48
C VAL A 66 -4.39 -6.40 11.53
N GLY A 67 -4.19 -6.06 12.81
CA GLY A 67 -4.95 -6.69 13.90
C GLY A 67 -4.80 -8.22 13.94
N GLY A 68 -3.63 -8.75 13.56
CA GLY A 68 -3.35 -10.19 13.46
C GLY A 68 -3.82 -10.87 12.17
N ILE A 69 -4.55 -10.17 11.30
CA ILE A 69 -5.01 -10.70 10.02
C ILE A 69 -3.99 -10.37 8.93
N PRO A 70 -3.45 -11.35 8.18
CA PRO A 70 -2.53 -11.07 7.09
C PRO A 70 -3.22 -10.27 5.98
N VAL A 71 -2.54 -9.25 5.49
CA VAL A 71 -2.99 -8.46 4.35
C VAL A 71 -2.41 -9.05 3.07
N ARG A 72 -3.21 -9.08 2.00
CA ARG A 72 -2.74 -9.60 0.71
C ARG A 72 -1.59 -8.74 0.16
N SER A 73 -0.57 -9.39 -0.41
CA SER A 73 0.44 -8.71 -1.22
C SER A 73 0.01 -8.64 -2.67
N LEU A 74 0.17 -7.47 -3.28
CA LEU A 74 0.05 -7.30 -4.73
C LEU A 74 1.10 -8.15 -5.45
N LYS A 75 0.67 -8.84 -6.50
CA LYS A 75 1.52 -9.64 -7.38
C LYS A 75 1.98 -8.84 -8.60
N PRO A 76 3.07 -9.25 -9.27
CA PRO A 76 3.47 -8.64 -10.54
C PRO A 76 2.32 -8.63 -11.55
N GLY A 77 2.05 -7.48 -12.17
CA GLY A 77 0.97 -7.32 -13.15
C GLY A 77 -0.38 -6.92 -12.59
N GLU A 78 -0.62 -7.09 -11.28
CA GLU A 78 -1.85 -6.62 -10.64
C GLU A 78 -1.88 -5.09 -10.54
N GLN A 79 -3.09 -4.53 -10.66
CA GLN A 79 -3.31 -3.10 -10.57
C GLN A 79 -4.13 -2.72 -9.35
N PHE A 80 -3.93 -1.51 -8.87
CA PHE A 80 -4.74 -0.89 -7.83
C PHE A 80 -5.04 0.56 -8.19
N ARG A 81 -6.16 1.07 -7.69
CA ARG A 81 -6.59 2.45 -7.89
C ARG A 81 -6.37 3.23 -6.60
N TYR A 82 -5.75 4.41 -6.71
CA TYR A 82 -5.61 5.35 -5.61
C TYR A 82 -5.90 6.76 -6.13
N LEU A 83 -6.87 7.44 -5.53
CA LEU A 83 -7.32 8.80 -5.92
C LEU A 83 -7.61 8.95 -7.43
N GLY A 84 -8.27 7.96 -8.02
CA GLY A 84 -8.61 8.00 -9.46
C GLY A 84 -7.53 7.44 -10.38
N VAL A 85 -6.29 7.31 -9.90
CA VAL A 85 -5.12 6.91 -10.68
C VAL A 85 -4.87 5.40 -10.56
N PHE A 86 -4.56 4.74 -11.69
CA PHE A 86 -4.21 3.32 -11.71
C PHE A 86 -2.70 3.11 -11.61
N PHE A 87 -2.32 2.29 -10.65
CA PHE A 87 -0.95 1.90 -10.38
C PHE A 87 -0.79 0.39 -10.47
N ARG A 88 0.42 -0.04 -10.79
CA ARG A 88 0.93 -1.39 -10.55
C ARG A 88 2.10 -1.32 -9.57
N PRO A 89 2.52 -2.46 -9.00
CA PRO A 89 3.73 -2.52 -8.18
C PRO A 89 5.00 -1.97 -8.85
N ASP A 90 5.06 -2.01 -10.18
CA ASP A 90 6.16 -1.51 -11.01
C ASP A 90 6.01 -0.04 -11.45
N GLY A 91 4.88 0.61 -11.16
CA GLY A 91 4.70 2.05 -11.40
C GLY A 91 3.32 2.48 -11.86
N LEU A 92 3.24 3.71 -12.36
CA LEU A 92 2.03 4.30 -12.95
C LEU A 92 1.70 3.61 -14.28
N LEU A 93 0.45 3.17 -14.46
CA LEU A 93 -0.01 2.55 -15.71
C LEU A 93 -0.36 3.58 -16.78
N SER A 94 -1.26 4.49 -16.44
CA SER A 94 -1.64 5.66 -17.23
C SER A 94 -2.54 6.55 -16.38
N TYR A 95 -2.44 7.86 -16.59
CA TYR A 95 -3.36 8.84 -16.02
C TYR A 95 -3.56 9.95 -17.04
N ASP A 96 -4.79 10.09 -17.54
CA ASP A 96 -5.20 11.23 -18.33
C ASP A 96 -6.05 12.16 -17.44
N PRO A 97 -5.47 13.26 -16.92
CA PRO A 97 -6.20 14.19 -16.08
C PRO A 97 -7.34 14.91 -16.82
N VAL A 98 -7.23 15.09 -18.14
CA VAL A 98 -8.22 15.84 -18.94
C VAL A 98 -9.46 14.99 -19.20
N ALA A 99 -9.27 13.68 -19.43
CA ALA A 99 -10.38 12.73 -19.58
C ALA A 99 -11.21 12.53 -18.28
N GLN A 100 -10.68 12.90 -17.11
CA GLN A 100 -11.36 12.77 -15.80
C GLN A 100 -12.12 14.05 -15.38
N ILE A 101 -11.94 15.18 -16.07
CA ILE A 101 -12.60 16.48 -15.78
C ILE A 101 -13.86 16.66 -16.67
N SER A 102 -14.09 15.74 -17.60
CA SER A 102 -15.22 15.79 -18.52
C SER A 102 -16.46 15.11 -17.91
N ASP A 103 -17.02 15.71 -16.86
CA ASP A 103 -18.36 15.44 -16.32
C ASP A 103 -18.98 16.75 -15.80
#